data_AF-A0A1H8MJ79-F1
#
_entry.id   AF-A0A1H8MJ79-F1
#
_cell.length_a   1.000
_cell.length_b   1.000
_cell.length_c   1.000
_cell.angle_alpha   90.00
_cell.angle_beta   90.00
_cell.angle_gamma   90.00
#
_symmetry.space_group_name_H-M   'P 1'
#
loop_
_entity.id
_entity.type
_entity.pdbx_description
1 polymer ?
#
loop_
_entity_poly.entity_id
_entity_poly.type
_entity_poly.pdbx_seq_one_letter_code
_entity_poly.pdbx_strand_id
1 'polypeptide(L)'
;MKNMEAAREALLTVVGAILQSDGCFGLKKERILRMAGKHERSHAVERCFGSYEGLLFAYARKTDFWIRLRDTLTADHMAGLNSKAEVQAFVYGLFKELLPYFYASQEMQELLWLSLSKPRNKLKKWLSEERERIGAPLLAAIDRLWGQHEADLYKARLAYVMGTCYVGVYHALRNRSTFLGLDINKPEDRELFLESVELLLSL
;
A
#
# COMPACT_ATOMS: atom_id res chain seq x y z
N MET A 1 -21.37 -21.29 10.33
CA MET A 1 -20.91 -20.02 9.71
C MET A 1 -20.23 -19.08 10.71
N LYS A 2 -20.87 -18.68 11.82
CA LYS A 2 -20.32 -17.74 12.83
C LYS A 2 -18.92 -18.11 13.39
N ASN A 3 -18.64 -19.41 13.58
CA ASN A 3 -17.34 -19.89 14.06
C ASN A 3 -16.22 -19.77 13.00
N MET A 4 -16.57 -19.82 11.71
CA MET A 4 -15.58 -19.75 10.62
C MET A 4 -15.14 -18.31 10.34
N GLU A 5 -16.05 -17.34 10.43
CA GLU A 5 -15.71 -15.92 10.33
C GLU A 5 -14.85 -15.46 11.51
N ALA A 6 -15.20 -15.87 12.73
CA ALA A 6 -14.38 -15.60 13.91
C ALA A 6 -12.97 -16.20 13.77
N ALA A 7 -12.86 -17.42 13.23
CA ALA A 7 -11.57 -18.04 12.95
C ALA A 7 -10.77 -17.31 11.86
N ARG A 8 -11.44 -16.81 10.81
CA ARG A 8 -10.81 -15.97 9.77
C ARG A 8 -10.23 -14.69 10.37
N GLU A 9 -11.03 -13.96 11.12
CA GLU A 9 -10.60 -12.68 11.71
C GLU A 9 -9.48 -12.87 12.73
N ALA A 10 -9.54 -13.93 13.55
CA ALA A 10 -8.47 -14.26 14.49
C ALA A 10 -7.14 -14.52 13.76
N LEU A 11 -7.15 -15.26 12.65
CA LEU A 11 -5.94 -15.52 11.86
C LEU A 11 -5.39 -14.23 11.22
N LEU A 12 -6.25 -13.35 10.70
CA LEU A 12 -5.83 -12.05 10.15
C LEU A 12 -5.26 -11.12 11.23
N THR A 13 -5.87 -11.11 12.42
CA THR A 13 -5.40 -10.34 13.57
C THR A 13 -4.00 -10.78 13.99
N VAL A 14 -3.76 -12.08 14.04
CA VAL A 14 -2.44 -12.64 14.38
C VAL A 14 -1.39 -12.32 13.32
N VAL A 15 -1.75 -12.36 12.02
CA VAL A 15 -0.83 -11.92 10.95
C VAL A 15 -0.40 -10.46 11.18
N GLY A 16 -1.35 -9.58 11.50
CA GLY A 16 -1.03 -8.18 11.82
C GLY A 16 -0.13 -8.03 13.05
N ALA A 17 -0.43 -8.74 14.13
CA ALA A 17 0.39 -8.71 15.34
C ALA A 17 1.84 -9.17 15.08
N ILE A 18 2.03 -10.23 14.27
CA ILE A 18 3.38 -10.71 13.90
C ILE A 18 4.11 -9.68 13.03
N LEU A 19 3.42 -9.05 12.08
CA LEU A 19 4.03 -8.00 11.27
C LEU A 19 4.47 -6.82 12.13
N GLN A 20 3.63 -6.37 13.07
CA GLN A 20 4.00 -5.27 13.98
C GLN A 20 5.20 -5.62 14.87
N SER A 21 5.30 -6.86 15.38
CA SER A 21 6.36 -7.22 16.33
C SER A 21 7.66 -7.68 15.67
N ASP A 22 7.58 -8.52 14.64
CA ASP A 22 8.71 -9.25 14.06
C ASP A 22 8.91 -8.97 12.56
N GLY A 23 8.03 -8.15 11.99
CA GLY A 23 7.99 -7.86 10.57
C GLY A 23 7.76 -9.11 9.72
N CYS A 24 8.10 -8.97 8.45
CA CYS A 24 7.85 -9.98 7.43
C CYS A 24 8.53 -11.33 7.67
N PHE A 25 9.70 -11.35 8.33
CA PHE A 25 10.45 -12.58 8.60
C PHE A 25 9.80 -13.45 9.68
N GLY A 26 8.96 -12.85 10.54
CA GLY A 26 8.20 -13.54 11.57
C GLY A 26 7.02 -14.35 11.02
N LEU A 27 6.57 -14.08 9.79
CA LEU A 27 5.40 -14.71 9.18
C LEU A 27 5.68 -16.17 8.80
N LYS A 28 5.36 -17.08 9.71
CA LYS A 28 5.37 -18.54 9.51
C LYS A 28 4.00 -19.11 9.87
N LYS A 29 3.51 -20.06 9.06
CA LYS A 29 2.18 -20.66 9.23
C LYS A 29 2.00 -21.24 10.63
N GLU A 30 2.98 -21.99 11.12
CA GLU A 30 2.96 -22.66 12.43
C GLU A 30 2.86 -21.62 13.55
N ARG A 31 3.58 -20.50 13.43
CA ARG A 31 3.55 -19.40 14.40
C ARG A 31 2.18 -18.72 14.42
N ILE A 32 1.61 -18.44 13.25
CA ILE A 32 0.27 -17.85 13.15
C ILE A 32 -0.76 -18.76 13.83
N LEU A 33 -0.68 -20.07 13.59
CA LEU A 33 -1.58 -21.04 14.22
C LEU A 33 -1.41 -21.06 15.74
N ARG A 34 -0.18 -21.13 16.26
CA ARG A 34 0.09 -21.07 17.71
C ARG A 34 -0.47 -19.81 18.34
N MET A 35 -0.18 -18.65 17.76
CA MET A 35 -0.63 -17.36 18.29
C MET A 35 -2.16 -17.18 18.18
N ALA A 36 -2.81 -17.87 17.24
CA ALA A 36 -4.27 -17.95 17.15
C ALA A 36 -4.90 -18.99 18.10
N GLY A 37 -4.13 -19.55 19.04
CA GLY A 37 -4.59 -20.58 19.98
C GLY A 37 -4.91 -21.91 19.32
N LYS A 38 -4.30 -22.21 18.16
CA LYS A 38 -4.51 -23.44 17.39
C LYS A 38 -3.25 -24.29 17.40
N HIS A 39 -3.43 -25.60 17.23
CA HIS A 39 -2.33 -26.53 17.01
C HIS A 39 -1.59 -26.20 15.70
N GLU A 40 -0.25 -26.31 15.69
CA GLU A 40 0.62 -25.96 14.55
C GLU A 40 0.30 -26.70 13.26
N ARG A 41 -0.25 -27.91 13.39
CA ARG A 41 -0.66 -28.77 12.26
C ARG A 41 -2.13 -28.60 11.87
N SER A 42 -2.84 -27.61 12.42
CA SER A 42 -4.25 -27.38 12.13
C SER A 42 -4.47 -26.96 10.66
N HIS A 43 -5.51 -27.51 10.03
CA HIS A 43 -6.01 -27.09 8.71
C HIS A 43 -6.87 -25.82 8.77
N ALA A 44 -6.78 -25.01 9.82
CA ALA A 44 -7.59 -23.80 9.95
C ALA A 44 -7.30 -22.79 8.83
N VAL A 45 -6.03 -22.64 8.44
CA VAL A 45 -5.61 -21.76 7.34
C VAL A 45 -6.21 -22.23 6.03
N GLU A 46 -6.07 -23.51 5.69
CA GLU A 46 -6.63 -24.10 4.47
C GLU A 46 -8.16 -23.97 4.42
N ARG A 47 -8.86 -24.31 5.51
CA ARG A 47 -10.34 -24.18 5.57
C ARG A 47 -10.81 -22.74 5.43
N CYS A 48 -10.07 -21.78 5.98
CA CYS A 48 -10.46 -20.38 5.97
C CYS A 48 -10.04 -19.65 4.68
N PHE A 49 -8.89 -19.97 4.11
CA PHE A 49 -8.25 -19.18 3.06
C PHE A 49 -7.74 -20.00 1.87
N GLY A 50 -7.95 -21.32 1.86
CA GLY A 50 -7.48 -22.24 0.83
C GLY A 50 -6.00 -22.59 0.97
N SER A 51 -5.13 -21.62 1.28
CA SER A 51 -3.71 -21.85 1.54
C SER A 51 -3.11 -20.79 2.46
N TYR A 52 -1.84 -20.97 2.82
CA TYR A 52 -1.07 -19.95 3.51
C TYR A 52 -0.95 -18.66 2.70
N GLU A 53 -0.69 -18.75 1.40
CA GLU A 53 -0.69 -17.60 0.50
C GLU A 53 -2.06 -16.94 0.44
N GLY A 54 -3.14 -17.73 0.43
CA GLY A 54 -4.51 -17.19 0.47
C GLY A 54 -4.78 -16.36 1.72
N LEU A 55 -4.24 -16.77 2.87
CA LEU A 55 -4.30 -15.97 4.11
C LEU A 55 -3.55 -14.64 3.94
N LEU A 56 -2.33 -14.68 3.40
CA LEU A 56 -1.55 -13.46 3.18
C LEU A 56 -2.21 -12.52 2.16
N PHE A 57 -2.83 -13.06 1.11
CA PHE A 57 -3.59 -12.27 0.13
C PHE A 57 -4.80 -11.61 0.78
N ALA A 58 -5.56 -12.33 1.60
CA ALA A 58 -6.69 -11.77 2.33
C ALA A 58 -6.25 -10.64 3.27
N TYR A 59 -5.14 -10.83 3.98
CA TYR A 59 -4.57 -9.81 4.84
C TYR A 59 -4.11 -8.57 4.07
N ALA A 60 -3.37 -8.78 2.97
CA ALA A 60 -2.91 -7.70 2.10
C ALA A 60 -4.08 -6.88 1.55
N ARG A 61 -5.18 -7.52 1.11
CA ARG A 61 -6.38 -6.81 0.63
C ARG A 61 -7.02 -5.91 1.67
N LYS A 62 -7.00 -6.32 2.95
CA LYS A 62 -7.55 -5.53 4.05
C LYS A 62 -6.68 -4.32 4.39
N THR A 63 -5.38 -4.38 4.10
CA THR A 63 -4.38 -3.46 4.66
C THR A 63 -3.77 -2.53 3.61
N ASP A 64 -3.61 -3.00 2.37
CA ASP A 64 -2.95 -2.24 1.31
C ASP A 64 -3.79 -1.04 0.88
N PHE A 65 -3.21 0.16 0.99
CA PHE A 65 -3.89 1.42 0.66
C PHE A 65 -4.44 1.43 -0.77
N TRP A 66 -3.65 1.02 -1.75
CA TRP A 66 -4.05 1.04 -3.16
C TRP A 66 -5.16 0.05 -3.44
N ILE A 67 -5.18 -1.08 -2.74
CA ILE A 67 -6.25 -2.06 -2.90
C ILE A 67 -7.60 -1.50 -2.44
N ARG A 68 -7.61 -0.65 -1.41
CA ARG A 68 -8.83 0.04 -0.93
C ARG A 68 -9.36 1.04 -1.96
N LEU A 69 -8.51 1.61 -2.81
CA LEU A 69 -8.89 2.54 -3.86
C LEU A 69 -9.56 1.88 -5.07
N ARG A 70 -9.76 0.55 -5.08
CA ARG A 70 -10.40 -0.16 -6.20
C ARG A 70 -11.73 0.45 -6.62
N ASP A 71 -12.54 0.87 -5.65
CA ASP A 71 -13.87 1.40 -5.90
C ASP A 71 -13.84 2.91 -6.18
N THR A 72 -12.69 3.56 -5.94
CA THR A 72 -12.44 4.97 -6.27
C THR A 72 -11.83 5.11 -7.67
N LEU A 73 -10.85 4.27 -8.01
CA LEU A 73 -10.12 4.27 -9.28
C LEU A 73 -10.86 3.44 -10.35
N THR A 74 -12.13 3.76 -10.57
CA THR A 74 -12.95 3.10 -11.60
C THR A 74 -12.82 3.82 -12.93
N ALA A 75 -13.08 3.11 -14.03
CA ALA A 75 -13.11 3.72 -15.36
C ALA A 75 -14.12 4.87 -15.43
N ASP A 76 -15.31 4.71 -14.85
CA ASP A 76 -16.37 5.72 -14.86
C ASP A 76 -15.98 6.99 -14.10
N HIS A 77 -15.38 6.84 -12.92
CA HIS A 77 -14.90 7.99 -12.14
C HIS A 77 -13.79 8.73 -12.91
N MET A 78 -12.81 8.00 -13.44
CA MET A 78 -11.68 8.60 -14.17
C MET A 78 -12.12 9.22 -15.51
N ALA A 79 -13.17 8.70 -16.14
CA ALA A 79 -13.78 9.30 -17.33
C ALA A 79 -14.40 10.67 -17.04
N GLY A 80 -14.91 10.88 -15.83
CA GLY A 80 -15.49 12.14 -15.37
C GLY A 80 -14.51 13.29 -15.15
N LEU A 81 -13.20 13.01 -15.08
CA LEU A 81 -12.15 14.03 -15.01
C LEU A 81 -11.83 14.52 -16.43
N ASN A 82 -12.18 15.75 -16.78
CA ASN A 82 -12.15 16.27 -18.15
C ASN A 82 -10.99 17.21 -18.44
N SER A 83 -10.14 17.48 -17.46
CA SER A 83 -8.99 18.36 -17.60
C SER A 83 -7.76 17.83 -16.87
N LYS A 84 -6.58 18.28 -17.31
CA LYS A 84 -5.31 17.98 -16.62
C LYS A 84 -5.34 18.40 -15.15
N ALA A 85 -5.89 19.58 -14.88
CA ALA A 85 -6.02 20.14 -13.54
C ALA A 85 -6.89 19.27 -12.61
N GLU A 86 -8.00 18.71 -13.11
CA GLU A 86 -8.84 17.80 -12.32
C GLU A 86 -8.12 16.49 -11.99
N VAL A 87 -7.37 15.91 -12.94
CA VAL A 87 -6.55 14.73 -12.67
C VAL A 87 -5.42 15.05 -11.68
N GLN A 88 -4.74 16.18 -11.83
CA GLN A 88 -3.69 16.61 -10.90
C GLN A 88 -4.25 16.82 -9.49
N ALA A 89 -5.40 17.49 -9.36
CA ALA A 89 -6.07 17.68 -8.08
C ALA A 89 -6.53 16.36 -7.45
N PHE A 90 -7.07 15.44 -8.26
CA PHE A 90 -7.46 14.11 -7.80
C PHE A 90 -6.25 13.33 -7.27
N VAL A 91 -5.15 13.30 -8.02
CA VAL A 91 -3.92 12.64 -7.61
C VAL A 91 -3.35 13.26 -6.34
N TYR A 92 -3.32 14.59 -6.24
CA TYR A 92 -2.88 15.27 -5.03
C TYR A 92 -3.75 14.88 -3.83
N GLY A 93 -5.08 14.80 -4.01
CA GLY A 93 -6.01 14.26 -3.02
C GLY A 93 -5.66 12.85 -2.57
N LEU A 94 -5.27 11.95 -3.48
CA LEU A 94 -4.80 10.62 -3.12
C LEU A 94 -3.54 10.66 -2.25
N PHE A 95 -2.58 11.55 -2.53
CA PHE A 95 -1.38 11.70 -1.71
C PHE A 95 -1.67 12.27 -0.33
N LYS A 96 -2.65 13.17 -0.22
CA LYS A 96 -3.15 13.70 1.06
C LYS A 96 -3.70 12.60 1.96
N GLU A 97 -4.27 11.54 1.39
CA GLU A 97 -4.75 10.38 2.14
C GLU A 97 -3.64 9.34 2.36
N LEU A 98 -2.82 9.11 1.33
CA LEU A 98 -1.75 8.11 1.34
C LEU A 98 -0.71 8.41 2.42
N LEU A 99 -0.18 9.64 2.49
CA LEU A 99 0.93 9.97 3.38
C LEU A 99 0.55 9.80 4.87
N PRO A 100 -0.58 10.33 5.37
CA PRO A 100 -1.02 10.09 6.73
C PRO A 100 -1.30 8.62 7.02
N TYR A 101 -1.96 7.91 6.10
CA TYR A 101 -2.22 6.47 6.26
C TYR A 101 -0.92 5.67 6.37
N PHE A 102 0.04 5.98 5.50
CA PHE A 102 1.31 5.28 5.45
C PHE A 102 2.16 5.56 6.69
N TYR A 103 2.11 6.79 7.20
CA TYR A 103 2.76 7.14 8.47
C TYR A 103 2.12 6.42 9.67
N ALA A 104 0.79 6.36 9.73
CA ALA A 104 0.07 5.83 10.88
C ALA A 104 -0.02 4.30 10.94
N SER A 105 -0.02 3.60 9.80
CA SER A 105 -0.17 2.15 9.75
C SER A 105 1.18 1.43 9.64
N GLN A 106 1.63 0.87 10.75
CA GLN A 106 2.80 0.00 10.79
C GLN A 106 2.63 -1.24 9.90
N GLU A 107 1.41 -1.75 9.74
CA GLU A 107 1.13 -2.90 8.89
C GLU A 107 1.27 -2.56 7.40
N MET A 108 0.84 -1.37 6.98
CA MET A 108 1.05 -0.90 5.61
C MET A 108 2.55 -0.69 5.34
N GLN A 109 3.29 -0.18 6.32
CA GLN A 109 4.75 -0.14 6.28
C GLN A 109 5.28 -1.56 6.05
N GLU A 110 5.01 -2.52 6.93
CA GLU A 110 5.54 -3.87 6.73
C GLU A 110 5.15 -4.53 5.39
N LEU A 111 3.93 -4.32 4.88
CA LEU A 111 3.53 -4.80 3.55
C LEU A 111 4.31 -4.16 2.40
N LEU A 112 4.60 -2.86 2.50
CA LEU A 112 5.44 -2.21 1.49
C LEU A 112 6.88 -2.73 1.57
N TRP A 113 7.42 -2.93 2.77
CA TRP A 113 8.77 -3.47 2.96
C TRP A 113 8.85 -4.89 2.41
N LEU A 114 7.81 -5.69 2.65
CA LEU A 114 7.64 -6.99 2.05
C LEU A 114 7.77 -6.90 0.53
N SER A 115 7.04 -5.98 -0.11
CA SER A 115 7.03 -5.84 -1.57
C SER A 115 8.41 -5.52 -2.17
N LEU A 116 9.29 -4.86 -1.41
CA LEU A 116 10.63 -4.44 -1.85
C LEU A 116 11.75 -5.43 -1.45
N SER A 117 11.54 -6.23 -0.40
CA SER A 117 12.55 -7.14 0.14
C SER A 117 12.85 -8.35 -0.77
N LYS A 118 14.02 -8.97 -0.60
CA LYS A 118 14.37 -10.27 -1.20
C LYS A 118 13.95 -11.45 -0.30
N PRO A 119 13.75 -12.67 -0.84
CA PRO A 119 13.62 -13.00 -2.27
C PRO A 119 12.23 -12.63 -2.82
N ARG A 120 12.06 -12.72 -4.15
CA ARG A 120 10.75 -12.58 -4.81
C ARG A 120 9.83 -13.73 -4.38
N ASN A 121 8.53 -13.46 -4.27
CA ASN A 121 7.51 -14.49 -4.04
C ASN A 121 6.19 -14.11 -4.73
N LYS A 122 5.22 -15.04 -4.73
CA LYS A 122 3.91 -14.85 -5.40
C LYS A 122 3.12 -13.68 -4.84
N LEU A 123 3.17 -13.44 -3.53
CA LEU A 123 2.48 -12.31 -2.88
C LEU A 123 3.03 -10.96 -3.32
N LYS A 124 4.34 -10.79 -3.36
CA LYS A 124 4.98 -9.54 -3.80
C LYS A 124 4.65 -9.24 -5.25
N LYS A 125 4.73 -10.27 -6.11
CA LYS A 125 4.34 -10.16 -7.52
C LYS A 125 2.87 -9.74 -7.64
N TRP A 126 1.97 -10.45 -6.95
CA TRP A 126 0.54 -10.15 -6.95
C TRP A 126 0.24 -8.73 -6.45
N LEU A 127 0.87 -8.27 -5.36
CA LEU A 127 0.72 -6.90 -4.86
C LEU A 127 1.09 -5.86 -5.94
N SER A 128 2.22 -6.06 -6.62
CA SER A 128 2.65 -5.16 -7.69
C SER A 128 1.66 -5.13 -8.86
N GLU A 129 1.25 -6.31 -9.33
CA GLU A 129 0.31 -6.44 -10.45
C GLU A 129 -1.08 -5.90 -10.10
N GLU A 130 -1.54 -6.11 -8.86
CA GLU A 130 -2.85 -5.64 -8.41
C GLU A 130 -2.88 -4.12 -8.27
N ARG A 131 -1.80 -3.50 -7.80
CA ARG A 131 -1.66 -2.03 -7.73
C ARG A 131 -1.67 -1.41 -9.13
N GLU A 132 -0.94 -1.98 -10.09
CA GLU A 132 -0.97 -1.56 -11.50
C GLU A 132 -2.38 -1.70 -12.08
N ARG A 133 -3.04 -2.84 -11.85
CA ARG A 133 -4.41 -3.09 -12.33
C ARG A 133 -5.41 -2.08 -11.78
N ILE A 134 -5.29 -1.71 -10.51
CA ILE A 134 -6.17 -0.73 -9.87
C ILE A 134 -5.84 0.70 -10.33
N GLY A 135 -4.57 1.03 -10.56
CA GLY A 135 -4.14 2.33 -11.07
C GLY A 135 -4.42 2.55 -12.56
N ALA A 136 -4.62 1.48 -13.33
CA ALA A 136 -4.76 1.55 -14.78
C ALA A 136 -5.81 2.56 -15.29
N PRO A 137 -7.00 2.72 -14.67
CA PRO A 137 -7.96 3.74 -15.10
C PRO A 137 -7.45 5.18 -14.96
N LEU A 138 -6.69 5.48 -13.90
CA LEU A 138 -6.05 6.79 -13.72
C LEU A 138 -4.96 7.00 -14.79
N LEU A 139 -4.14 5.97 -15.06
CA LEU A 139 -3.12 6.03 -16.11
C LEU A 139 -3.75 6.26 -17.49
N ALA A 140 -4.90 5.64 -17.77
CA ALA A 140 -5.65 5.86 -19.00
C ALA A 140 -6.24 7.28 -19.10
N ALA A 141 -6.69 7.87 -17.98
CA ALA A 141 -7.12 9.27 -17.97
C ALA A 141 -5.96 10.23 -18.26
N ILE A 142 -4.76 9.92 -17.76
CA ILE A 142 -3.54 10.65 -18.09
C ILE A 142 -3.24 10.53 -19.59
N ASP A 143 -3.26 9.32 -20.15
CA ASP A 143 -3.03 9.13 -21.60
C ASP A 143 -4.05 9.86 -22.48
N ARG A 144 -5.29 9.99 -22.01
CA ARG A 144 -6.36 10.67 -22.74
C ARG A 144 -6.19 12.20 -22.76
N LEU A 145 -5.72 12.80 -21.66
CA LEU A 145 -5.72 14.25 -21.46
C LEU A 145 -4.36 14.91 -21.77
N TRP A 146 -3.30 14.12 -21.90
CA TRP A 146 -1.95 14.57 -22.25
C TRP A 146 -1.52 14.03 -23.62
N GLY A 147 -0.60 14.74 -24.29
CA GLY A 147 0.11 14.15 -25.43
C GLY A 147 1.03 13.02 -24.94
N GLN A 148 1.29 12.00 -25.78
CA GLN A 148 2.02 10.77 -25.38
C GLN A 148 3.28 11.03 -24.54
N HIS A 149 4.19 11.88 -25.03
CA HIS A 149 5.43 12.18 -24.30
C HIS A 149 5.19 12.87 -22.96
N GLU A 150 4.22 13.79 -22.91
CA GLU A 150 3.84 14.52 -21.70
C GLU A 150 3.18 13.59 -20.67
N ALA A 151 2.35 12.64 -21.13
CA ALA A 151 1.75 11.59 -20.33
C ALA A 151 2.82 10.69 -19.71
N ASP A 152 3.79 10.23 -20.51
CA ASP A 152 4.89 9.39 -20.04
C ASP A 152 5.77 10.12 -19.00
N LEU A 153 6.06 11.40 -19.23
CA LEU A 153 6.76 12.24 -18.26
C LEU A 153 5.95 12.42 -16.96
N TYR A 154 4.65 12.64 -17.05
CA TYR A 154 3.78 12.75 -15.86
C TYR A 154 3.76 11.44 -15.05
N LYS A 155 3.63 10.28 -15.73
CA LYS A 155 3.72 8.96 -15.08
C LYS A 155 5.07 8.73 -14.42
N ALA A 156 6.16 9.16 -15.05
CA ALA A 156 7.50 9.09 -14.44
C ALA A 156 7.59 9.96 -13.17
N ARG A 157 7.00 11.17 -13.18
CA ARG A 157 6.93 12.04 -12.00
C ARG A 157 6.11 11.41 -10.88
N LEU A 158 4.97 10.79 -11.18
CA LEU A 158 4.21 10.01 -10.21
C LEU A 158 5.06 8.92 -9.56
N ALA A 159 5.83 8.17 -10.37
CA ALA A 159 6.72 7.14 -9.85
C ALA A 159 7.83 7.70 -8.92
N TYR A 160 8.43 8.85 -9.26
CA TYR A 160 9.41 9.52 -8.40
C TYR A 160 8.81 9.99 -7.08
N VAL A 161 7.63 10.62 -7.12
CA VAL A 161 6.93 11.08 -5.93
C VAL A 161 6.54 9.90 -5.03
N MET A 162 5.96 8.84 -5.61
CA MET A 162 5.64 7.59 -4.93
C MET A 162 6.85 6.99 -4.21
N GLY A 163 7.97 6.84 -4.93
CA GLY A 163 9.20 6.29 -4.37
C GLY A 163 9.74 7.13 -3.22
N THR A 164 9.67 8.45 -3.35
CA THR A 164 10.12 9.40 -2.33
C THR A 164 9.23 9.35 -1.08
N CYS A 165 7.90 9.27 -1.25
CA CYS A 165 6.97 9.06 -0.13
C CYS A 165 7.28 7.77 0.64
N TYR A 166 7.56 6.69 -0.09
CA TYR A 166 7.89 5.40 0.50
C TYR A 166 9.21 5.43 1.26
N VAL A 167 10.30 5.85 0.62
CA VAL A 167 11.64 5.87 1.22
C VAL A 167 11.72 6.88 2.37
N GLY A 168 11.15 8.07 2.19
CA GLY A 168 11.17 9.13 3.20
C GLY A 168 10.53 8.68 4.51
N VAL A 169 9.31 8.12 4.44
CA VAL A 169 8.60 7.62 5.62
C VAL A 169 9.37 6.48 6.30
N TYR A 170 9.93 5.54 5.54
CA TYR A 170 10.78 4.49 6.15
C TYR A 170 12.00 5.04 6.86
N HIS A 171 12.71 5.95 6.20
CA HIS A 171 13.93 6.53 6.73
C HIS A 171 13.65 7.26 8.04
N ALA A 172 12.62 8.12 8.04
CA ALA A 172 12.23 8.88 9.21
C ALA A 172 11.77 7.99 10.38
N LEU A 173 10.96 6.96 10.12
CA LEU A 173 10.40 6.10 11.17
C LEU A 173 11.43 5.11 11.74
N ARG A 174 12.27 4.49 10.89
CA ARG A 174 13.19 3.45 11.34
C ARG A 174 14.51 4.00 11.88
N ASN A 175 15.04 5.05 11.25
CA ASN A 175 16.35 5.58 11.63
C ASN A 175 16.26 6.71 12.66
N ARG A 176 15.05 7.25 12.89
CA ARG A 176 14.81 8.42 13.77
C ARG A 176 15.76 9.58 13.44
N SER A 177 15.95 9.80 12.15
CA SER A 177 16.88 10.81 11.62
C SER A 177 16.21 11.61 10.50
N THR A 178 16.80 12.76 10.21
CA THR A 178 16.35 13.61 9.12
C THR A 178 16.65 12.99 7.76
N PHE A 179 15.78 13.20 6.78
CA PHE A 179 16.01 12.93 5.37
C PHE A 179 16.12 14.27 4.63
N LEU A 180 17.29 14.59 4.07
CA LEU A 180 17.58 15.89 3.46
C LEU A 180 17.34 17.09 4.41
N GLY A 181 17.53 16.89 5.72
CA GLY A 181 17.31 17.92 6.75
C GLY A 181 15.88 18.03 7.28
N LEU A 182 14.93 17.29 6.70
CA LEU A 182 13.53 17.22 7.15
C LEU A 182 13.28 15.98 7.99
N ASP A 183 12.48 16.09 9.04
CA ASP A 183 12.03 14.99 9.90
C ASP A 183 10.53 14.77 9.75
N ILE A 184 10.14 13.77 8.94
CA ILE A 184 8.74 13.41 8.65
C ILE A 184 7.96 12.98 9.91
N ASN A 185 8.62 12.79 11.07
CA ASN A 185 7.90 12.61 12.34
C ASN A 185 7.26 13.92 12.85
N LYS A 186 7.71 15.07 12.36
CA LYS A 186 7.18 16.40 12.70
C LYS A 186 6.03 16.79 11.77
N PRO A 187 4.90 17.28 12.32
CA PRO A 187 3.77 17.73 11.50
C PRO A 187 4.14 18.75 10.41
N GLU A 188 4.98 19.73 10.74
CA GLU A 188 5.41 20.80 9.84
C GLU A 188 6.21 20.27 8.63
N ASP A 189 7.11 19.31 8.87
CA ASP A 189 7.92 18.71 7.79
C ASP A 189 7.07 17.78 6.91
N ARG A 190 6.01 17.17 7.46
CA ARG A 190 5.03 16.40 6.66
C ARG A 190 4.20 17.28 5.74
N GLU A 191 3.83 18.47 6.20
CA GLU A 191 3.09 19.45 5.40
C GLU A 191 3.94 19.92 4.21
N LEU A 192 5.21 20.28 4.45
CA LEU A 192 6.16 20.62 3.39
C LEU A 192 6.33 19.47 2.37
N PHE A 193 6.39 18.22 2.86
CA PHE A 193 6.49 17.06 1.99
C PHE A 193 5.27 16.93 1.07
N LEU A 194 4.07 17.14 1.61
CA LEU A 194 2.82 17.09 0.87
C LEU A 194 2.69 18.26 -0.13
N GLU A 195 3.02 19.50 0.27
CA GLU A 195 3.06 20.65 -0.65
C GLU A 195 4.02 20.41 -1.82
N SER A 196 5.16 19.75 -1.56
CA SER A 196 6.10 19.40 -2.63
C SER A 196 5.52 18.42 -3.65
N VAL A 197 4.59 17.56 -3.24
CA VAL A 197 3.86 16.67 -4.17
C VAL A 197 3.04 17.49 -5.16
N GLU A 198 2.29 18.48 -4.67
CA GLU A 198 1.49 19.36 -5.52
C GLU A 198 2.37 20.11 -6.52
N LEU A 199 3.52 20.64 -6.08
CA LEU A 199 4.47 21.29 -6.97
C LEU A 199 5.02 20.33 -8.04
N LEU A 200 5.48 19.13 -7.65
CA LEU A 200 6.08 18.17 -8.59
C LEU A 200 5.07 17.61 -9.61
N LEU A 201 3.78 17.56 -9.25
CA LEU A 201 2.71 17.06 -10.11
C LEU A 201 1.97 18.17 -10.87
N SER A 202 2.07 19.43 -10.47
CA SER A 202 1.48 20.56 -11.21
C SER A 202 2.34 21.03 -12.40
N LEU A 203 3.66 20.77 -12.36
CA LEU A 203 4.64 21.19 -13.37
C LEU A 203 4.60 20.39 -14.69
#